data_AF-A0A939ZD98-F1
#
_entry.id   AF-A0A939ZD98-F1
#
_cell.length_a   1.000
_cell.length_b   1.000
_cell.length_c   1.000
_cell.angle_alpha   90.00
_cell.angle_beta   90.00
_cell.angle_gamma   90.00
#
_symmetry.space_group_name_H-M   'P 1'
#
loop_
_entity.id
_entity.type
_entity.pdbx_description
1 polymer ?
#
loop_
_entity_poly.entity_id
_entity_poly.type
_entity_poly.pdbx_seq_one_letter_code
_entity_poly.pdbx_strand_id
1 'polypeptide(L)'
;MRKEYLFNAKDEKLQEYLTRMARVLDELQEKEISPVISEEEKARTAMMVREIKNYIAEILQADVEKKAKKAAFKNKLMDEQGVVFSYLMMDLLDHLYKYNNPRYTSVPEPRSFDAFAGPYIRAAVDNTLGEKRGVNKHLRKRINHIDKTIQFICLEFSKAPDSVTVDEIFENQHKVGDKMFLSKEVIQETLIKFVEDPVHFDSIEDFELEYRDDYRTLENTEALECVVKFLKELPDTKKFLFIGRALIGEDRPSYKELSINSRFLDICRMDDLYSKHILRGDLEILRSKADSNNNGLRRDVEYIDPDFLETQFRTMKKQFRKLENPARDLELLDLLAALNEVMADVWDELNR
;
A
#
# COMPACT_ATOMS: atom_id res chain seq x y z
N MET A 1 27.32 -6.21 10.80
CA MET A 1 26.88 -5.19 11.77
C MET A 1 27.64 -5.27 13.09
N ARG A 2 28.08 -4.14 13.65
CA ARG A 2 28.79 -4.08 14.95
C ARG A 2 27.82 -4.32 16.11
N LYS A 3 28.29 -4.94 17.20
CA LYS A 3 27.48 -5.24 18.39
C LYS A 3 26.81 -4.00 19.00
N GLU A 4 27.47 -2.85 18.90
CA GLU A 4 26.98 -1.56 19.41
C GLU A 4 25.73 -1.04 18.67
N TYR A 5 25.36 -1.58 17.51
CA TYR A 5 24.14 -1.17 16.78
C TYR A 5 22.96 -2.14 16.94
N LEU A 6 23.19 -3.26 17.62
CA LEU A 6 22.16 -4.26 17.84
C LEU A 6 21.23 -3.83 18.97
N PHE A 7 19.97 -4.20 18.85
CA PHE A 7 18.96 -4.01 19.88
C PHE A 7 18.99 -5.18 20.84
N ASN A 8 19.02 -4.89 22.15
CA ASN A 8 18.86 -5.91 23.18
C ASN A 8 17.69 -5.57 24.11
N ALA A 9 16.58 -6.27 23.94
CA ALA A 9 15.37 -6.08 24.74
C ALA A 9 15.55 -6.37 26.25
N LYS A 10 16.65 -7.01 26.66
CA LYS A 10 17.00 -7.19 28.09
C LYS A 10 17.69 -5.98 28.70
N ASP A 11 18.37 -5.18 27.89
CA ASP A 11 19.27 -4.11 28.36
C ASP A 11 18.71 -2.71 28.06
N GLU A 12 17.87 -2.55 27.02
CA GLU A 12 17.31 -1.26 26.64
C GLU A 12 15.87 -1.40 26.10
N LYS A 13 15.07 -0.34 26.27
CA LYS A 13 13.73 -0.25 25.64
C LYS A 13 13.87 0.18 24.18
N LEU A 14 12.87 -0.17 23.34
CA LEU A 14 12.85 0.24 21.94
C LEU A 14 13.00 1.76 21.74
N GLN A 15 12.37 2.57 22.60
CA GLN A 15 12.51 4.03 22.57
C GLN A 15 13.96 4.49 22.80
N GLU A 16 14.66 3.86 23.74
CA GLU A 16 16.06 4.18 24.09
C GLU A 16 16.99 3.75 22.95
N TYR A 17 16.76 2.55 22.40
CA TYR A 17 17.44 2.03 21.22
C TYR A 17 17.33 2.97 20.02
N LEU A 18 16.10 3.36 19.65
CA LEU A 18 15.86 4.25 18.52
C LEU A 18 16.46 5.64 18.75
N THR A 19 16.41 6.16 19.98
CA THR A 19 17.03 7.45 20.33
C THR A 19 18.55 7.39 20.20
N ARG A 20 19.16 6.27 20.62
CA ARG A 20 20.59 6.02 20.47
C ARG A 20 20.97 5.90 18.99
N MET A 21 20.21 5.14 18.20
CA MET A 21 20.46 4.95 16.79
C MET A 21 20.21 6.21 15.95
N ALA A 22 19.27 7.06 16.35
CA ALA A 22 19.07 8.36 15.72
C ALA A 22 20.33 9.23 15.74
N ARG A 23 21.05 9.26 16.89
CA ARG A 23 22.32 9.99 17.02
C ARG A 23 23.42 9.38 16.14
N VAL A 24 23.52 8.05 16.13
CA VAL A 24 24.49 7.35 15.27
C VAL A 24 24.23 7.68 13.79
N LEU A 25 22.97 7.67 13.36
CA LEU A 25 22.59 8.00 11.99
C LEU A 25 22.89 9.46 11.65
N ASP A 26 22.65 10.39 12.56
CA ASP A 26 22.98 11.82 12.40
C ASP A 26 24.49 12.03 12.18
N GLU A 27 25.32 11.42 13.04
CA GLU A 27 26.78 11.48 12.93
C GLU A 27 27.33 10.85 11.64
N LEU A 28 26.71 9.76 11.17
CA LEU A 28 27.10 9.11 9.92
C LEU A 28 26.69 9.94 8.69
N GLN A 29 25.52 10.59 8.72
CA GLN A 29 25.10 11.50 7.66
C GLN A 29 26.01 12.72 7.56
N GLU A 30 26.42 13.31 8.69
CA GLU A 30 27.40 14.41 8.70
C GLU A 30 28.74 13.98 8.10
N LYS A 31 29.19 12.76 8.36
CA LYS A 31 30.41 12.20 7.76
C LYS A 31 30.26 12.00 6.26
N GLU A 32 29.15 11.44 5.79
CA GLU A 32 28.89 11.19 4.38
C GLU A 32 28.95 12.46 3.51
N ILE A 33 28.47 13.59 4.04
CA ILE A 33 28.42 14.88 3.33
C ILE A 33 29.73 15.69 3.54
N SER A 34 30.64 15.21 4.39
CA SER A 34 31.90 15.91 4.66
C SER A 34 32.79 15.98 3.42
N PRO A 35 33.28 17.18 3.03
CA PRO A 35 34.21 17.34 1.91
C PRO A 35 35.63 16.84 2.23
N VAL A 36 35.88 16.44 3.49
CA VAL A 36 37.21 16.10 4.00
C VAL A 36 37.53 14.61 3.85
N ILE A 37 36.51 13.75 3.71
CA ILE A 37 36.68 12.30 3.60
C ILE A 37 36.73 11.83 2.15
N SER A 38 37.43 10.73 1.91
CA SER A 38 37.56 10.14 0.57
C SER A 38 36.23 9.55 0.06
N GLU A 39 36.09 9.41 -1.26
CA GLU A 39 34.91 8.77 -1.87
C GLU A 39 34.74 7.30 -1.43
N GLU A 40 35.83 6.59 -1.16
CA GLU A 40 35.80 5.24 -0.61
C GLU A 40 35.23 5.20 0.81
N GLU A 41 35.57 6.19 1.64
CA GLU A 41 35.03 6.32 2.99
C GLU A 41 33.56 6.74 2.98
N LYS A 42 33.14 7.59 2.02
CA LYS A 42 31.71 7.90 1.80
C LYS A 42 30.92 6.66 1.43
N ALA A 43 31.40 5.86 0.49
CA ALA A 43 30.74 4.63 0.07
C ALA A 43 30.60 3.63 1.22
N ARG A 44 31.64 3.47 2.05
CA ARG A 44 31.59 2.64 3.27
C ARG A 44 30.58 3.16 4.29
N THR A 45 30.52 4.49 4.48
CA THR A 45 29.57 5.14 5.39
C THR A 45 28.13 4.95 4.92
N ALA A 46 27.85 5.14 3.63
CA ALA A 46 26.54 4.93 3.03
C ALA A 46 26.07 3.46 3.17
N MET A 47 26.97 2.50 2.92
CA MET A 47 26.69 1.07 3.11
C MET A 47 26.34 0.77 4.57
N MET A 48 27.07 1.36 5.51
CA MET A 48 26.84 1.19 6.94
C MET A 48 25.51 1.81 7.40
N VAL A 49 25.14 2.98 6.88
CA VAL A 49 23.82 3.60 7.11
C VAL A 49 22.71 2.69 6.59
N ARG A 50 22.88 2.09 5.39
CA ARG A 50 21.92 1.13 4.81
C ARG A 50 21.77 -0.12 5.69
N GLU A 51 22.87 -0.71 6.14
CA GLU A 51 22.83 -1.87 7.05
C GLU A 51 22.06 -1.54 8.34
N ILE A 52 22.37 -0.42 8.97
CA ILE A 52 21.68 0.02 10.19
C ILE A 52 20.19 0.23 9.95
N LYS A 53 19.81 0.95 8.88
CA LYS A 53 18.40 1.19 8.54
C LYS A 53 17.64 -0.11 8.28
N ASN A 54 18.24 -1.07 7.58
CA ASN A 54 17.61 -2.37 7.31
C ASN A 54 17.33 -3.13 8.61
N TYR A 55 18.29 -3.18 9.54
CA TYR A 55 18.07 -3.85 10.82
C TYR A 55 17.03 -3.15 11.69
N ILE A 56 17.00 -1.81 11.69
CA ILE A 56 15.94 -1.06 12.37
C ILE A 56 14.58 -1.34 11.70
N ALA A 57 14.52 -1.49 10.37
CA ALA A 57 13.30 -1.85 9.66
C ALA A 57 12.75 -3.20 10.13
N GLU A 58 13.61 -4.21 10.31
CA GLU A 58 13.23 -5.54 10.84
C GLU A 58 12.63 -5.42 12.25
N ILE A 59 13.24 -4.61 13.13
CA ILE A 59 12.74 -4.39 14.49
C ILE A 59 11.37 -3.69 14.48
N LEU A 60 11.20 -2.70 13.63
CA LEU A 60 9.98 -1.88 13.57
C LEU A 60 8.88 -2.50 12.72
N GLN A 61 9.16 -3.60 12.00
CA GLN A 61 8.28 -4.15 10.97
C GLN A 61 6.86 -4.38 11.50
N ALA A 62 6.70 -5.14 12.58
CA ALA A 62 5.39 -5.48 13.14
C ALA A 62 4.58 -4.25 13.58
N ASP A 63 5.24 -3.28 14.23
CA ASP A 63 4.60 -2.05 14.70
C ASP A 63 4.17 -1.15 13.55
N VAL A 64 5.00 -1.04 12.51
CA VAL A 64 4.72 -0.23 11.32
C VAL A 64 3.64 -0.90 10.46
N GLU A 65 3.66 -2.22 10.31
CA GLU A 65 2.59 -2.99 9.65
C GLU A 65 1.24 -2.78 10.32
N LYS A 66 1.18 -2.85 11.66
CA LYS A 66 -0.04 -2.60 12.43
C LYS A 66 -0.58 -1.18 12.17
N LYS A 67 0.31 -0.17 12.17
CA LYS A 67 -0.06 1.24 11.90
C LYS A 67 -0.52 1.44 10.47
N ALA A 68 0.20 0.88 9.50
CA ALA A 68 -0.14 0.95 8.08
C ALA A 68 -1.48 0.27 7.79
N LYS A 69 -1.73 -0.91 8.35
CA LYS A 69 -3.01 -1.63 8.23
C LYS A 69 -4.15 -0.82 8.83
N LYS A 70 -3.98 -0.26 10.03
CA LYS A 70 -5.00 0.61 10.65
C LYS A 70 -5.28 1.84 9.79
N ALA A 71 -4.25 2.49 9.25
CA ALA A 71 -4.38 3.63 8.37
C ALA A 71 -5.07 3.24 7.04
N ALA A 72 -4.68 2.12 6.44
CA ALA A 72 -5.26 1.60 5.21
C ALA A 72 -6.74 1.28 5.40
N PHE A 73 -7.10 0.59 6.49
CA PHE A 73 -8.49 0.29 6.84
C PHE A 73 -9.33 1.57 6.94
N LYS A 74 -8.88 2.54 7.74
CA LYS A 74 -9.58 3.81 7.94
C LYS A 74 -9.80 4.60 6.65
N ASN A 75 -8.89 4.46 5.68
CA ASN A 75 -8.95 5.19 4.41
C ASN A 75 -9.46 4.32 3.25
N LYS A 76 -10.03 3.13 3.53
CA LYS A 76 -10.49 2.15 2.54
C LYS A 76 -9.43 1.77 1.50
N LEU A 77 -8.17 1.77 1.91
CA LEU A 77 -6.98 1.39 1.13
C LEU A 77 -6.49 -0.02 1.49
N MET A 78 -7.35 -0.91 1.98
CA MET A 78 -6.92 -2.25 2.42
C MET A 78 -6.19 -3.04 1.30
N ASP A 79 -6.62 -2.88 0.05
CA ASP A 79 -5.92 -3.44 -1.11
C ASP A 79 -4.51 -2.90 -1.33
N GLU A 80 -4.23 -1.70 -0.80
CA GLU A 80 -2.97 -0.97 -0.95
C GLU A 80 -2.22 -0.87 0.39
N GLN A 81 -2.56 -1.69 1.38
CA GLN A 81 -1.94 -1.65 2.71
C GLN A 81 -0.41 -1.82 2.64
N GLY A 82 0.09 -2.62 1.70
CA GLY A 82 1.54 -2.80 1.49
C GLY A 82 2.22 -1.55 0.94
N VAL A 83 1.50 -0.72 0.19
CA VAL A 83 1.99 0.56 -0.34
C VAL A 83 2.02 1.60 0.78
N VAL A 84 0.96 1.66 1.61
CA VAL A 84 0.94 2.49 2.82
C VAL A 84 2.08 2.11 3.76
N PHE A 85 2.32 0.81 3.96
CA PHE A 85 3.44 0.30 4.76
C PHE A 85 4.78 0.75 4.19
N SER A 86 5.00 0.58 2.88
CA SER A 86 6.28 0.91 2.25
C SER A 86 6.59 2.40 2.37
N TYR A 87 5.63 3.28 2.06
CA TYR A 87 5.79 4.72 2.23
C TYR A 87 6.05 5.10 3.70
N LEU A 88 5.29 4.51 4.63
CA LEU A 88 5.46 4.79 6.05
C LEU A 88 6.84 4.36 6.54
N MET A 89 7.29 3.15 6.20
CA MET A 89 8.61 2.64 6.60
C MET A 89 9.74 3.48 6.02
N MET A 90 9.66 3.84 4.74
CA MET A 90 10.66 4.70 4.09
C MET A 90 10.76 6.07 4.79
N ASP A 91 9.63 6.74 4.98
CA ASP A 91 9.59 8.06 5.63
C ASP A 91 10.13 8.00 7.06
N LEU A 92 9.77 6.96 7.82
CA LEU A 92 10.26 6.75 9.18
C LEU A 92 11.78 6.58 9.23
N LEU A 93 12.34 5.72 8.38
CA LEU A 93 13.78 5.46 8.35
C LEU A 93 14.57 6.67 7.85
N ASP A 94 14.05 7.40 6.87
CA ASP A 94 14.69 8.61 6.34
C ASP A 94 14.73 9.74 7.35
N HIS A 95 13.74 9.83 8.24
CA HIS A 95 13.67 10.86 9.26
C HIS A 95 14.16 10.41 10.64
N LEU A 96 14.58 9.15 10.79
CA LEU A 96 14.91 8.56 12.09
C LEU A 96 16.03 9.31 12.82
N TYR A 97 16.99 9.88 12.10
CA TYR A 97 18.09 10.67 12.67
C TYR A 97 17.62 11.89 13.51
N LYS A 98 16.39 12.35 13.29
CA LYS A 98 15.74 13.44 14.05
C LYS A 98 15.07 12.96 15.34
N TYR A 99 14.84 11.66 15.49
CA TYR A 99 14.07 11.11 16.60
C TYR A 99 14.76 11.34 17.94
N ASN A 100 14.10 12.11 18.83
CA ASN A 100 14.61 12.48 20.16
C ASN A 100 16.03 13.09 20.16
N ASN A 101 16.47 13.62 19.01
CA ASN A 101 17.78 14.22 18.87
C ASN A 101 17.70 15.71 19.28
N PRO A 102 18.43 16.14 20.32
CA PRO A 102 18.37 17.51 20.84
C PRO A 102 18.65 18.61 19.81
N ARG A 103 19.33 18.29 18.69
CA ARG A 103 19.55 19.22 17.58
C ARG A 103 18.25 19.60 16.85
N TYR A 104 17.26 18.72 16.85
CA TYR A 104 16.04 18.86 16.06
C TYR A 104 14.76 18.97 16.91
N THR A 105 14.85 18.72 18.22
CA THR A 105 13.72 18.85 19.15
C THR A 105 14.07 19.80 20.29
N SER A 106 13.19 20.79 20.52
CA SER A 106 13.22 21.69 21.67
C SER A 106 12.50 21.12 22.90
N VAL A 107 11.89 19.94 22.79
CA VAL A 107 11.15 19.30 23.89
C VAL A 107 12.15 18.59 24.82
N PRO A 108 12.10 18.82 26.15
CA PRO A 108 13.04 18.21 27.10
C PRO A 108 12.88 16.69 27.24
N GLU A 109 11.66 16.19 27.06
CA GLU A 109 11.31 14.79 27.25
C GLU A 109 11.33 14.00 25.92
N PRO A 110 11.82 12.75 25.94
CA PRO A 110 11.84 11.89 24.76
C PRO A 110 10.41 11.52 24.35
N ARG A 111 10.08 11.77 23.08
CA ARG A 111 8.80 11.41 22.47
C ARG A 111 8.70 9.90 22.27
N SER A 112 7.48 9.36 22.38
CA SER A 112 7.19 7.98 21.98
C SER A 112 7.36 7.80 20.48
N PHE A 113 7.57 6.55 20.05
CA PHE A 113 7.65 6.22 18.62
C PHE A 113 6.35 6.55 17.90
N ASP A 114 5.21 6.36 18.55
CA ASP A 114 3.88 6.67 18.02
C ASP A 114 3.71 8.16 17.70
N ALA A 115 4.15 9.03 18.61
CA ALA A 115 4.11 10.47 18.41
C ALA A 115 5.05 10.91 17.26
N PHE A 116 6.17 10.21 17.08
CA PHE A 116 7.07 10.44 15.95
C PHE A 116 6.50 9.95 14.62
N ALA A 117 5.81 8.81 14.61
CA ALA A 117 5.27 8.20 13.40
C ALA A 117 4.01 8.89 12.85
N GLY A 118 3.21 9.52 13.73
CA GLY A 118 1.93 10.14 13.39
C GLY A 118 1.93 11.01 12.12
N PRO A 119 2.85 11.98 11.95
CA PRO A 119 2.92 12.82 10.75
C PRO A 119 3.15 12.03 9.46
N TYR A 120 3.97 10.97 9.52
CA TYR A 120 4.35 10.17 8.34
C TYR A 120 3.25 9.19 7.92
N ILE A 121 2.40 8.75 8.84
CA ILE A 121 1.21 7.92 8.51
C ILE A 121 0.30 8.66 7.53
N ARG A 122 0.06 9.95 7.78
CA ARG A 122 -0.77 10.78 6.89
C ARG A 122 -0.11 10.93 5.52
N ALA A 123 1.19 11.21 5.47
CA ALA A 123 1.93 11.35 4.22
C ALA A 123 1.90 10.06 3.39
N ALA A 124 2.06 8.90 4.02
CA ALA A 124 2.00 7.60 3.35
C ALA A 124 0.64 7.32 2.72
N VAL A 125 -0.46 7.64 3.42
CA VAL A 125 -1.82 7.55 2.87
C VAL A 125 -2.04 8.54 1.72
N ASP A 126 -1.49 9.75 1.84
CA ASP A 126 -1.55 10.79 0.81
C ASP A 126 -0.90 10.32 -0.49
N ASN A 127 0.33 9.81 -0.38
CA ASN A 127 1.10 9.29 -1.51
C ASN A 127 0.42 8.07 -2.14
N THR A 128 -0.08 7.15 -1.31
CA THR A 128 -0.78 5.95 -1.80
C THR A 128 -2.05 6.29 -2.59
N LEU A 129 -2.86 7.23 -2.11
CA LEU A 129 -4.07 7.67 -2.82
C LEU A 129 -3.75 8.45 -4.10
N GLY A 130 -2.69 9.26 -4.08
CA GLY A 130 -2.22 9.95 -5.28
C GLY A 130 -1.76 8.97 -6.36
N GLU A 131 -0.96 7.97 -5.98
CA GLU A 131 -0.40 6.99 -6.91
C GLU A 131 -1.45 5.99 -7.41
N LYS A 132 -2.29 5.44 -6.52
CA LYS A 132 -3.19 4.32 -6.86
C LYS A 132 -4.58 4.74 -7.31
N ARG A 133 -5.04 5.92 -6.88
CA ARG A 133 -6.38 6.43 -7.24
C ARG A 133 -6.34 7.72 -8.06
N GLY A 134 -5.16 8.23 -8.40
CA GLY A 134 -5.02 9.50 -9.12
C GLY A 134 -5.53 10.71 -8.33
N VAL A 135 -5.77 10.56 -7.02
CA VAL A 135 -6.34 11.61 -6.18
C VAL A 135 -5.21 12.55 -5.76
N ASN A 136 -5.05 13.63 -6.52
CA ASN A 136 -4.06 14.64 -6.17
C ASN A 136 -4.45 15.41 -4.87
N LYS A 137 -3.45 16.02 -4.21
CA LYS A 137 -3.62 16.78 -2.97
C LYS A 137 -4.68 17.89 -3.05
N HIS A 138 -4.87 18.50 -4.22
CA HIS A 138 -5.86 19.55 -4.44
C HIS A 138 -7.29 19.00 -4.52
N LEU A 139 -7.49 17.89 -5.25
CA LEU A 139 -8.76 17.19 -5.33
C LEU A 139 -9.19 16.71 -3.94
N ARG A 140 -8.25 16.21 -3.13
CA ARG A 140 -8.53 15.84 -1.74
C ARG A 140 -9.01 17.01 -0.90
N LYS A 141 -8.36 18.17 -0.99
CA LYS A 141 -8.81 19.34 -0.22
C LYS A 141 -10.25 19.73 -0.59
N ARG A 142 -10.61 19.61 -1.87
CA ARG A 142 -11.98 19.85 -2.35
C ARG A 142 -12.96 18.83 -1.78
N ILE A 143 -12.63 17.54 -1.84
CA ILE A 143 -13.44 16.46 -1.27
C ILE A 143 -13.71 16.70 0.22
N ASN A 144 -12.65 16.95 1.01
CA ASN A 144 -12.79 17.17 2.45
C ASN A 144 -13.62 18.41 2.78
N HIS A 145 -13.50 19.46 1.98
CA HIS A 145 -14.31 20.68 2.14
C HIS A 145 -15.80 20.40 1.85
N ILE A 146 -16.09 19.63 0.79
CA ILE A 146 -17.44 19.21 0.43
C ILE A 146 -18.03 18.29 1.51
N ASP A 147 -17.31 17.27 1.97
CA ASP A 147 -17.77 16.34 3.02
C ASP A 147 -18.13 17.07 4.32
N LYS A 148 -17.28 18.00 4.77
CA LYS A 148 -17.59 18.83 5.95
C LYS A 148 -18.84 19.66 5.75
N THR A 149 -19.03 20.18 4.53
CA THR A 149 -20.21 20.98 4.20
C THR A 149 -21.47 20.10 4.19
N ILE A 150 -21.39 18.88 3.64
CA ILE A 150 -22.47 17.88 3.69
C ILE A 150 -22.80 17.52 5.14
N GLN A 151 -21.80 17.21 5.96
CA GLN A 151 -22.01 16.90 7.39
C GLN A 151 -22.68 18.07 8.13
N PHE A 152 -22.23 19.29 7.89
CA PHE A 152 -22.87 20.50 8.43
C PHE A 152 -24.35 20.59 8.00
N ILE A 153 -24.65 20.40 6.71
CA ILE A 153 -26.02 20.45 6.20
C ILE A 153 -26.89 19.34 6.82
N CYS A 154 -26.35 18.12 6.92
CA CYS A 154 -27.06 16.99 7.52
C CYS A 154 -27.42 17.27 8.98
N LEU A 155 -26.49 17.85 9.75
CA LEU A 155 -26.69 18.20 11.16
C LEU A 155 -27.68 19.37 11.32
N GLU A 156 -27.49 20.47 10.58
CA GLU A 156 -28.28 21.70 10.73
C GLU A 156 -29.72 21.54 10.20
N PHE A 157 -29.88 20.83 9.08
CA PHE A 157 -31.17 20.67 8.39
C PHE A 157 -31.80 19.30 8.57
N SER A 158 -31.20 18.41 9.38
CA SER A 158 -31.69 17.05 9.64
C SER A 158 -31.99 16.26 8.36
N LYS A 159 -31.08 16.35 7.38
CA LYS A 159 -31.16 15.66 6.08
C LYS A 159 -30.23 14.46 6.03
N ALA A 160 -30.61 13.46 5.22
CA ALA A 160 -29.73 12.34 4.92
C ALA A 160 -28.59 12.80 3.99
N PRO A 161 -27.35 12.27 4.14
CA PRO A 161 -26.21 12.64 3.29
C PRO A 161 -26.49 12.55 1.79
N ASP A 162 -27.18 11.49 1.37
CA ASP A 162 -27.51 11.23 -0.05
C ASP A 162 -28.57 12.19 -0.62
N SER A 163 -29.25 12.95 0.24
CA SER A 163 -30.28 13.93 -0.15
C SER A 163 -29.75 15.36 -0.28
N VAL A 164 -28.47 15.58 -0.01
CA VAL A 164 -27.82 16.90 -0.10
C VAL A 164 -27.47 17.20 -1.56
N THR A 165 -27.92 18.35 -2.05
CA THR A 165 -27.72 18.79 -3.43
C THR A 165 -26.47 19.68 -3.59
N VAL A 166 -25.99 19.80 -4.84
CA VAL A 166 -24.85 20.69 -5.19
C VAL A 166 -25.14 22.15 -4.81
N ASP A 167 -26.39 22.59 -5.00
CA ASP A 167 -26.79 23.96 -4.68
C ASP A 167 -26.71 24.23 -3.18
N GLU A 168 -27.15 23.28 -2.35
CA GLU A 168 -27.08 23.39 -0.89
C GLU A 168 -25.64 23.42 -0.38
N ILE A 169 -24.75 22.62 -0.99
CA ILE A 169 -23.31 22.64 -0.68
C ILE A 169 -22.74 24.02 -1.04
N PHE A 170 -23.04 24.52 -2.25
CA PHE A 170 -22.54 25.81 -2.70
C PHE A 170 -22.99 26.97 -1.79
N GLU A 171 -24.23 26.93 -1.31
CA GLU A 171 -24.79 27.95 -0.43
C GLU A 171 -24.23 27.88 0.99
N ASN A 172 -23.90 26.69 1.50
CA ASN A 172 -23.48 26.51 2.90
C ASN A 172 -21.96 26.34 3.10
N GLN A 173 -21.17 26.23 2.04
CA GLN A 173 -19.71 26.02 2.13
C GLN A 173 -18.93 27.09 2.92
N HIS A 174 -19.45 28.31 3.04
CA HIS A 174 -18.82 29.38 3.82
C HIS A 174 -18.94 29.18 5.33
N LYS A 175 -19.77 28.23 5.78
CA LYS A 175 -20.02 27.95 7.20
C LYS A 175 -19.06 26.91 7.78
N VAL A 176 -18.36 26.16 6.93
CA VAL A 176 -17.26 25.29 7.36
C VAL A 176 -15.99 26.14 7.45
N GLY A 177 -15.30 26.09 8.60
CA GLY A 177 -14.25 27.03 8.98
C GLY A 177 -12.92 26.99 8.19
N ASP A 178 -12.93 26.55 6.93
CA ASP A 178 -11.79 26.62 6.03
C ASP A 178 -11.95 27.77 5.00
N LYS A 179 -10.82 28.29 4.50
CA LYS A 179 -10.81 29.43 3.56
C LYS A 179 -11.15 29.03 2.11
N MET A 180 -11.65 27.82 1.89
CA MET A 180 -11.88 27.28 0.56
C MET A 180 -13.26 27.72 0.05
N PHE A 181 -13.34 28.06 -1.23
CA PHE A 181 -14.60 28.36 -1.90
C PHE A 181 -14.57 27.73 -3.29
N LEU A 182 -15.57 26.90 -3.59
CA LEU A 182 -15.71 26.11 -4.80
C LEU A 182 -16.91 26.61 -5.60
N SER A 183 -16.81 26.59 -6.93
CA SER A 183 -17.95 26.80 -7.81
C SER A 183 -18.85 25.57 -7.85
N LYS A 184 -20.11 25.72 -8.29
CA LYS A 184 -21.05 24.62 -8.44
C LYS A 184 -20.52 23.54 -9.38
N GLU A 185 -19.88 23.94 -10.48
CA GLU A 185 -19.28 23.03 -11.46
C GLU A 185 -18.16 22.20 -10.81
N VAL A 186 -17.30 22.83 -9.99
CA VAL A 186 -16.22 22.14 -9.28
C VAL A 186 -16.75 21.20 -8.21
N ILE A 187 -17.82 21.58 -7.50
CA ILE A 187 -18.49 20.70 -6.53
C ILE A 187 -19.05 19.47 -7.25
N GLN A 188 -19.76 19.67 -8.37
CA GLN A 188 -20.35 18.60 -9.16
C GLN A 188 -19.29 17.65 -9.74
N GLU A 189 -18.23 18.17 -10.36
CA GLU A 189 -17.11 17.35 -10.84
C GLU A 189 -16.45 16.56 -9.71
N THR A 190 -16.29 17.17 -8.54
CA THR A 190 -15.64 16.53 -7.39
C THR A 190 -16.51 15.42 -6.83
N LEU A 191 -17.83 15.61 -6.76
CA LEU A 191 -18.78 14.59 -6.32
C LEU A 191 -18.83 13.40 -7.30
N ILE A 192 -18.81 13.63 -8.62
CA ILE A 192 -18.75 12.55 -9.61
C ILE A 192 -17.49 11.70 -9.39
N LYS A 193 -16.34 12.35 -9.20
CA LYS A 193 -15.06 11.68 -8.90
C LYS A 193 -15.03 10.99 -7.53
N PHE A 194 -15.91 11.38 -6.61
CA PHE A 194 -16.06 10.81 -5.27
C PHE A 194 -17.01 9.60 -5.24
N VAL A 195 -18.09 9.63 -6.03
CA VAL A 195 -19.06 8.53 -6.14
C VAL A 195 -18.47 7.29 -6.83
N GLU A 196 -17.51 7.48 -7.74
CA GLU A 196 -16.80 6.35 -8.37
C GLU A 196 -15.84 5.62 -7.42
N ASP A 197 -15.45 6.22 -6.28
CA ASP A 197 -14.59 5.61 -5.26
C ASP A 197 -14.76 6.32 -3.89
N PRO A 198 -15.68 5.88 -3.02
CA PRO A 198 -16.01 6.62 -1.80
C PRO A 198 -14.84 6.54 -0.80
N VAL A 199 -14.03 7.60 -0.70
CA VAL A 199 -13.01 7.75 0.34
C VAL A 199 -13.67 8.40 1.56
N HIS A 200 -14.07 7.60 2.56
CA HIS A 200 -14.54 8.16 3.83
C HIS A 200 -13.35 8.67 4.64
N PHE A 201 -13.47 9.90 5.13
CA PHE A 201 -12.58 10.49 6.12
C PHE A 201 -13.40 10.83 7.35
N ASP A 202 -13.49 9.89 8.29
CA ASP A 202 -13.92 10.23 9.65
C ASP A 202 -12.73 10.16 10.61
N SER A 203 -12.74 11.17 11.48
CA SER A 203 -11.82 11.55 12.56
C SER A 203 -10.84 10.48 13.06
N ILE A 204 -9.58 10.90 13.19
CA ILE A 204 -8.63 10.30 14.12
C ILE A 204 -9.11 10.71 15.52
N GLU A 205 -10.10 9.99 16.04
CA GLU A 205 -10.36 9.93 17.48
C GLU A 205 -10.22 8.49 17.95
N ASP A 206 -9.79 8.38 19.19
CA ASP A 206 -9.22 7.20 19.82
C ASP A 206 -10.22 6.04 19.85
N PHE A 207 -9.77 4.91 19.33
CA PHE A 207 -10.35 3.62 19.65
C PHE A 207 -9.19 2.73 20.07
N GLU A 208 -9.08 2.54 21.39
CA GLU A 208 -8.44 1.40 22.00
C GLU A 208 -9.29 0.18 21.61
N LEU A 209 -8.76 -0.63 20.69
CA LEU A 209 -9.27 -1.97 20.44
C LEU A 209 -8.20 -2.92 20.97
N GLU A 210 -8.49 -3.51 22.14
CA GLU A 210 -7.85 -4.73 22.58
C GLU A 210 -8.05 -5.79 21.49
N TYR A 211 -6.97 -6.17 20.81
CA TYR A 211 -6.97 -7.36 19.99
C TYR A 211 -6.49 -8.52 20.85
N ARG A 212 -7.36 -9.51 21.05
CA ARG A 212 -6.92 -10.88 21.33
C ARG A 212 -6.26 -11.43 20.07
N ASP A 213 -5.10 -12.03 20.26
CA ASP A 213 -4.43 -12.91 19.30
C ASP A 213 -5.29 -14.16 19.06
N ASP A 214 -6.30 -14.08 18.20
CA ASP A 214 -6.96 -15.25 17.65
C ASP A 214 -6.58 -15.36 16.16
N TYR A 215 -5.45 -16.04 15.89
CA TYR A 215 -5.27 -16.71 14.61
C TYR A 215 -6.37 -17.79 14.52
N ARG A 216 -7.53 -17.46 13.94
CA ARG A 216 -8.47 -18.48 13.49
C ARG A 216 -7.80 -19.23 12.35
N THR A 217 -7.31 -20.44 12.64
CA THR A 217 -7.26 -21.50 11.63
C THR A 217 -8.64 -21.58 10.99
N LEU A 218 -8.70 -21.45 9.67
CA LEU A 218 -9.93 -21.57 8.90
C LEU A 218 -10.58 -22.94 9.18
N GLU A 219 -11.61 -22.96 10.01
CA GLU A 219 -12.56 -24.09 10.07
C GLU A 219 -13.63 -23.97 8.95
N ASN A 220 -13.57 -22.92 8.11
CA ASN A 220 -14.58 -22.62 7.10
C ASN A 220 -14.32 -23.38 5.77
N THR A 221 -14.76 -24.63 5.71
CA THR A 221 -14.69 -25.48 4.50
C THR A 221 -15.47 -24.90 3.31
N GLU A 222 -16.46 -24.03 3.53
CA GLU A 222 -17.28 -23.46 2.44
C GLU A 222 -16.53 -22.40 1.63
N ALA A 223 -15.67 -21.59 2.28
CA ALA A 223 -14.81 -20.63 1.59
C ALA A 223 -13.81 -21.33 0.66
N LEU A 224 -13.21 -22.42 1.13
CA LEU A 224 -12.30 -23.26 0.35
C LEU A 224 -12.99 -23.86 -0.89
N GLU A 225 -14.19 -24.43 -0.72
CA GLU A 225 -14.97 -24.99 -1.83
C GLU A 225 -15.32 -23.93 -2.89
N CYS A 226 -15.70 -22.73 -2.44
CA CYS A 226 -16.03 -21.61 -3.33
C CYS A 226 -14.81 -21.15 -4.15
N VAL A 227 -13.63 -21.04 -3.53
CA VAL A 227 -12.39 -20.66 -4.22
C VAL A 227 -11.95 -21.75 -5.19
N VAL A 228 -11.96 -23.03 -4.79
CA VAL A 228 -11.61 -24.16 -5.67
C VAL A 228 -12.54 -24.21 -6.88
N LYS A 229 -13.85 -24.00 -6.68
CA LYS A 229 -14.82 -23.95 -7.77
C LYS A 229 -14.55 -22.78 -8.73
N PHE A 230 -14.33 -21.58 -8.18
CA PHE A 230 -13.99 -20.41 -8.97
C PHE A 230 -12.75 -20.63 -9.85
N LEU A 231 -11.68 -21.20 -9.29
CA LEU A 231 -10.45 -21.46 -10.04
C LEU A 231 -10.67 -22.51 -11.13
N LYS A 232 -11.48 -23.55 -10.89
CA LYS A 232 -11.82 -24.56 -11.91
C LYS A 232 -12.59 -24.00 -13.09
N GLU A 233 -13.42 -22.97 -12.87
CA GLU A 233 -14.22 -22.33 -13.92
C GLU A 233 -13.40 -21.36 -14.78
N LEU A 234 -12.20 -20.96 -14.34
CA LEU A 234 -11.33 -20.10 -15.12
C LEU A 234 -10.55 -20.88 -16.20
N PRO A 235 -10.52 -20.37 -17.45
CA PRO A 235 -9.56 -20.82 -18.46
C PRO A 235 -8.12 -20.71 -17.95
N ASP A 236 -7.22 -21.57 -18.43
CA ASP A 236 -5.84 -21.61 -17.92
C ASP A 236 -5.08 -20.30 -18.13
N THR A 237 -5.37 -19.53 -19.19
CA THR A 237 -4.85 -18.16 -19.39
C THR A 237 -5.19 -17.25 -18.22
N LYS A 238 -6.47 -17.24 -17.84
CA LYS A 238 -7.00 -16.45 -16.74
C LYS A 238 -6.51 -16.95 -15.39
N LYS A 239 -6.46 -18.27 -15.19
CA LYS A 239 -5.97 -18.92 -13.98
C LYS A 239 -4.49 -18.58 -13.73
N PHE A 240 -3.64 -18.68 -14.75
CA PHE A 240 -2.22 -18.33 -14.69
C PHE A 240 -2.01 -16.86 -14.32
N LEU A 241 -2.71 -15.95 -15.01
CA LEU A 241 -2.63 -14.53 -14.72
C LEU A 241 -3.16 -14.18 -13.31
N PHE A 242 -4.27 -14.79 -12.90
CA PHE A 242 -4.90 -14.52 -11.61
C PHE A 242 -4.01 -14.99 -10.45
N ILE A 243 -3.55 -16.24 -10.47
CA ILE A 243 -2.71 -16.82 -9.41
C ILE A 243 -1.34 -16.14 -9.39
N GLY A 244 -0.68 -15.98 -10.54
CA GLY A 244 0.64 -15.34 -10.63
C GLY A 244 0.65 -13.90 -10.12
N ARG A 245 -0.50 -13.20 -10.18
CA ARG A 245 -0.67 -11.86 -9.60
C ARG A 245 -1.28 -11.87 -8.20
N ALA A 246 -1.85 -12.96 -7.72
CA ALA A 246 -2.42 -13.10 -6.38
C ALA A 246 -1.39 -13.54 -5.33
N LEU A 247 -0.23 -14.05 -5.74
CA LEU A 247 0.89 -14.34 -4.84
C LEU A 247 1.24 -13.13 -3.96
N ILE A 248 1.27 -13.36 -2.64
CA ILE A 248 1.62 -12.38 -1.61
C ILE A 248 3.10 -12.55 -1.28
N GLY A 249 3.91 -11.48 -1.36
CA GLY A 249 5.32 -11.50 -0.99
C GLY A 249 6.24 -10.72 -1.94
N GLU A 250 7.55 -10.75 -1.66
CA GLU A 250 8.59 -10.04 -2.43
C GLU A 250 8.73 -10.53 -3.88
N ASP A 251 8.24 -11.74 -4.17
CA ASP A 251 8.38 -12.42 -5.46
C ASP A 251 7.22 -12.18 -6.45
N ARG A 252 6.22 -11.34 -6.09
CA ARG A 252 5.07 -11.09 -6.98
C ARG A 252 5.54 -10.55 -8.34
N PRO A 253 5.38 -11.26 -9.47
CA PRO A 253 5.80 -10.79 -10.78
C PRO A 253 4.94 -9.61 -11.26
N SER A 254 5.57 -8.58 -11.82
CA SER A 254 4.89 -7.48 -12.50
C SER A 254 4.19 -7.98 -13.77
N TYR A 255 3.25 -7.21 -14.32
CA TYR A 255 2.60 -7.57 -15.59
C TYR A 255 3.61 -7.73 -16.73
N LYS A 256 4.68 -6.92 -16.73
CA LYS A 256 5.77 -7.01 -17.71
C LYS A 256 6.68 -8.21 -17.51
N GLU A 257 6.82 -8.73 -16.29
CA GLU A 257 7.57 -9.97 -16.05
C GLU A 257 6.73 -11.21 -16.38
N LEU A 258 5.42 -11.16 -16.10
CA LEU A 258 4.50 -12.21 -16.53
C LEU A 258 4.37 -12.25 -18.04
N SER A 259 4.34 -11.09 -18.71
CA SER A 259 4.13 -11.04 -20.16
C SER A 259 5.21 -11.75 -20.97
N ILE A 260 6.43 -11.86 -20.43
CA ILE A 260 7.56 -12.57 -21.05
C ILE A 260 7.75 -14.00 -20.52
N ASN A 261 6.90 -14.46 -19.60
CA ASN A 261 6.99 -15.82 -19.07
C ASN A 261 6.70 -16.81 -20.20
N SER A 262 7.67 -17.68 -20.50
CA SER A 262 7.60 -18.62 -21.64
C SER A 262 6.40 -19.54 -21.54
N ARG A 263 6.12 -20.07 -20.34
CA ARG A 263 4.97 -20.95 -20.10
C ARG A 263 3.66 -20.20 -20.29
N PHE A 264 3.57 -18.97 -19.79
CA PHE A 264 2.38 -18.15 -19.97
C PHE A 264 2.13 -17.81 -21.44
N LEU A 265 3.19 -17.50 -22.19
CA LEU A 265 3.11 -17.27 -23.64
C LEU A 265 2.59 -18.50 -24.40
N ASP A 266 3.04 -19.70 -24.03
CA ASP A 266 2.54 -20.94 -24.63
C ASP A 266 1.05 -21.13 -24.39
N ILE A 267 0.59 -20.90 -23.15
CA ILE A 267 -0.84 -20.98 -22.80
C ILE A 267 -1.64 -19.92 -23.59
N CYS A 268 -1.12 -18.71 -23.72
CA CYS A 268 -1.78 -17.62 -24.45
C CYS A 268 -1.82 -17.83 -25.97
N ARG A 269 -0.86 -18.54 -26.56
CA ARG A 269 -0.90 -18.92 -27.98
C ARG A 269 -2.05 -19.88 -28.30
N MET A 270 -2.48 -20.69 -27.32
CA MET A 270 -3.59 -21.63 -27.46
C MET A 270 -4.97 -20.97 -27.26
N ASP A 271 -5.02 -19.70 -26.88
CA ASP A 271 -6.25 -18.97 -26.57
C ASP A 271 -6.54 -17.90 -27.64
N ASP A 272 -7.74 -17.96 -28.24
CA ASP A 272 -8.17 -17.09 -29.35
C ASP A 272 -8.22 -15.59 -29.00
N LEU A 273 -8.36 -15.27 -27.71
CA LEU A 273 -8.37 -13.90 -27.24
C LEU A 273 -6.94 -13.44 -26.96
N TYR A 274 -6.18 -14.20 -26.16
CA TYR A 274 -4.85 -13.79 -25.71
C TYR A 274 -3.81 -13.79 -26.85
N SER A 275 -3.93 -14.70 -27.81
CA SER A 275 -3.03 -14.79 -28.98
C SER A 275 -2.96 -13.50 -29.80
N LYS A 276 -4.07 -12.74 -29.86
CA LYS A 276 -4.17 -11.45 -30.58
C LYS A 276 -3.41 -10.30 -29.90
N HIS A 277 -3.06 -10.49 -28.63
CA HIS A 277 -2.35 -9.49 -27.82
C HIS A 277 -0.87 -9.86 -27.62
N ILE A 278 -0.35 -10.85 -28.34
CA ILE A 278 1.08 -11.17 -28.36
C ILE A 278 1.77 -10.17 -29.29
N LEU A 279 2.73 -9.44 -28.72
CA LEU A 279 3.54 -8.43 -29.37
C LEU A 279 5.00 -8.91 -29.43
N ARG A 280 5.78 -8.31 -30.31
CA ARG A 280 7.24 -8.48 -30.37
C ARG A 280 7.90 -7.12 -30.39
N GLY A 281 8.87 -6.91 -29.51
CA GLY A 281 9.57 -5.64 -29.42
C GLY A 281 10.43 -5.53 -28.17
N ASP A 282 10.84 -4.31 -27.88
CA ASP A 282 11.67 -3.99 -26.73
C ASP A 282 10.79 -3.73 -25.51
N LEU A 283 11.01 -4.50 -24.43
CA LEU A 283 10.26 -4.39 -23.19
C LEU A 283 11.18 -3.99 -22.04
N GLU A 284 10.96 -2.81 -21.48
CA GLU A 284 11.68 -2.35 -20.30
C GLU A 284 10.95 -2.76 -19.02
N ILE A 285 11.63 -3.58 -18.20
CA ILE A 285 11.15 -3.99 -16.87
C ILE A 285 11.88 -3.14 -15.83
N LEU A 286 11.11 -2.34 -15.11
CA LEU A 286 11.59 -1.49 -14.02
C LEU A 286 10.82 -1.84 -12.74
N ARG A 287 11.51 -2.46 -11.77
CA ARG A 287 11.10 -2.57 -10.39
C ARG A 287 11.75 -1.46 -9.57
N SER A 288 11.00 -0.94 -8.61
CA SER A 288 11.44 0.14 -7.70
C SER A 288 12.54 -0.26 -6.71
N LYS A 289 12.91 -1.56 -6.62
CA LYS A 289 13.99 -2.04 -5.74
C LYS A 289 15.32 -2.15 -6.50
N ALA A 290 16.39 -1.68 -5.86
CA ALA A 290 17.75 -1.53 -6.41
C ALA A 290 18.45 -2.85 -6.79
N ASP A 291 17.95 -4.02 -6.37
CA ASP A 291 18.59 -5.34 -6.54
C ASP A 291 17.72 -6.37 -7.29
N SER A 292 16.77 -5.96 -8.12
CA SER A 292 16.04 -6.96 -8.93
C SER A 292 16.86 -7.36 -10.16
N ASN A 293 17.37 -8.59 -10.17
CA ASN A 293 18.02 -9.22 -11.34
C ASN A 293 17.15 -9.23 -12.61
N ASN A 294 15.86 -8.92 -12.49
CA ASN A 294 14.90 -8.82 -13.57
C ASN A 294 14.78 -7.42 -14.18
N ASN A 295 15.39 -6.40 -13.57
CA ASN A 295 15.44 -5.07 -14.16
C ASN A 295 16.22 -5.08 -15.47
N GLY A 296 15.79 -4.24 -16.40
CA GLY A 296 16.50 -3.96 -17.63
C GLY A 296 15.66 -4.12 -18.88
N LEU A 297 16.24 -3.62 -19.96
CA LEU A 297 15.66 -3.67 -21.28
C LEU A 297 15.81 -5.07 -21.86
N ARG A 298 14.70 -5.74 -22.13
CA ARG A 298 14.65 -6.96 -22.93
C ARG A 298 14.45 -6.54 -24.38
N ARG A 299 15.44 -6.78 -25.23
CA ARG A 299 15.39 -6.39 -26.65
C ARG A 299 14.86 -7.53 -27.49
N ASP A 300 14.02 -7.20 -28.47
CA ASP A 300 13.46 -8.15 -29.44
C ASP A 300 12.86 -9.41 -28.79
N VAL A 301 12.00 -9.23 -27.79
CA VAL A 301 11.30 -10.33 -27.11
C VAL A 301 9.83 -10.39 -27.53
N GLU A 302 9.28 -11.60 -27.55
CA GLU A 302 7.82 -11.78 -27.59
C GLU A 302 7.25 -11.60 -26.18
N TYR A 303 6.15 -10.86 -26.09
CA TYR A 303 5.46 -10.62 -24.83
C TYR A 303 3.98 -10.34 -25.07
N ILE A 304 3.13 -10.66 -24.08
CA ILE A 304 1.72 -10.25 -24.12
C ILE A 304 1.59 -8.80 -23.67
N ASP A 305 0.73 -8.03 -24.33
CA ASP A 305 0.42 -6.64 -23.97
C ASP A 305 0.13 -6.50 -22.44
N PRO A 306 1.01 -5.81 -21.68
CA PRO A 306 0.85 -5.66 -20.23
C PRO A 306 -0.44 -4.92 -19.83
N ASP A 307 -0.92 -3.99 -20.65
CA ASP A 307 -2.13 -3.20 -20.35
C ASP A 307 -3.38 -4.08 -20.52
N PHE A 308 -3.34 -4.97 -21.52
CA PHE A 308 -4.35 -6.03 -21.67
C PHE A 308 -4.35 -6.98 -20.47
N LEU A 309 -3.17 -7.44 -20.01
CA LEU A 309 -3.06 -8.30 -18.82
C LEU A 309 -3.60 -7.61 -17.56
N GLU A 310 -3.30 -6.32 -17.36
CA GLU A 310 -3.83 -5.57 -16.24
C GLU A 310 -5.37 -5.52 -16.28
N THR A 311 -5.94 -5.28 -17.45
CA THR A 311 -7.40 -5.26 -17.65
C THR A 311 -8.05 -6.61 -17.36
N GLN A 312 -7.46 -7.71 -17.84
CA GLN A 312 -7.94 -9.06 -17.55
C GLN A 312 -7.84 -9.37 -16.05
N PHE A 313 -6.75 -9.00 -15.39
CA PHE A 313 -6.57 -9.21 -13.96
C PHE A 313 -7.60 -8.44 -13.12
N ARG A 314 -7.84 -7.16 -13.43
CA ARG A 314 -8.87 -6.35 -12.76
C ARG A 314 -10.26 -6.98 -12.89
N THR A 315 -10.57 -7.53 -14.06
CA THR A 315 -11.84 -8.23 -14.32
C THR A 315 -12.00 -9.46 -13.44
N MET A 316 -10.96 -10.28 -13.33
CA MET A 316 -10.97 -11.48 -12.48
C MET A 316 -11.03 -11.13 -10.99
N LYS A 317 -10.32 -10.07 -10.56
CA LYS A 317 -10.42 -9.57 -9.18
C LYS A 317 -11.86 -9.15 -8.82
N LYS A 318 -12.57 -8.50 -9.75
CA LYS A 318 -14.00 -8.17 -9.58
C LYS A 318 -14.87 -9.42 -9.51
N GLN A 319 -14.59 -10.45 -10.33
CA GLN A 319 -15.33 -11.71 -10.29
C GLN A 319 -15.09 -12.47 -8.99
N PHE A 320 -13.85 -12.50 -8.50
CA PHE A 320 -13.50 -13.12 -7.22
C PHE A 320 -14.20 -12.45 -6.03
N ARG A 321 -14.27 -11.11 -5.99
CA ARG A 321 -15.02 -10.39 -4.95
C ARG A 321 -16.52 -10.68 -4.96
N LYS A 322 -17.09 -11.06 -6.10
CA LYS A 322 -18.51 -11.46 -6.15
C LYS A 322 -18.79 -12.81 -5.47
N LEU A 323 -17.75 -13.54 -5.07
CA LEU A 323 -17.89 -14.72 -4.22
C LEU A 323 -18.24 -14.34 -2.77
N GLU A 324 -18.00 -13.09 -2.36
CA GLU A 324 -18.45 -12.58 -1.06
C GLU A 324 -19.96 -12.77 -0.94
N ASN A 325 -20.38 -13.45 0.12
CA ASN A 325 -21.78 -13.71 0.36
C ASN A 325 -22.11 -13.52 1.84
N PRO A 326 -22.60 -12.33 2.23
CA PRO A 326 -22.97 -12.03 3.61
C PRO A 326 -24.06 -12.96 4.17
N ALA A 327 -24.88 -13.56 3.30
CA ALA A 327 -25.93 -14.50 3.72
C ALA A 327 -25.38 -15.91 4.05
N ARG A 328 -24.11 -16.17 3.73
CA ARG A 328 -23.41 -17.44 4.00
C ARG A 328 -22.19 -17.27 4.90
N ASP A 329 -22.04 -16.11 5.53
CA ASP A 329 -20.86 -15.77 6.34
C ASP A 329 -19.54 -15.93 5.57
N LEU A 330 -19.58 -15.70 4.24
CA LEU A 330 -18.40 -15.76 3.37
C LEU A 330 -17.84 -14.35 3.20
N GLU A 331 -16.94 -13.97 4.10
CA GLU A 331 -16.23 -12.70 4.03
C GLU A 331 -15.03 -12.79 3.08
N LEU A 332 -14.61 -11.64 2.53
CA LEU A 332 -13.44 -11.56 1.66
C LEU A 332 -12.17 -12.10 2.33
N LEU A 333 -12.06 -11.94 3.65
CA LEU A 333 -10.90 -12.40 4.40
C LEU A 333 -10.79 -13.92 4.39
N ASP A 334 -11.91 -14.63 4.55
CA ASP A 334 -11.98 -16.09 4.50
C ASP A 334 -11.70 -16.62 3.09
N LEU A 335 -12.22 -15.94 2.07
CA LEU A 335 -11.93 -16.25 0.66
C LEU A 335 -10.46 -16.04 0.29
N LEU A 336 -9.82 -14.99 0.80
CA LEU A 336 -8.40 -14.73 0.57
C LEU A 336 -7.51 -15.73 1.33
N ALA A 337 -7.89 -16.10 2.55
CA ALA A 337 -7.18 -17.10 3.31
C ALA A 337 -7.31 -18.50 2.66
N ALA A 338 -8.50 -18.86 2.18
CA ALA A 338 -8.71 -20.07 1.36
C ALA A 338 -7.93 -20.05 0.03
N LEU A 339 -7.84 -18.88 -0.63
CA LEU A 339 -7.03 -18.71 -1.82
C LEU A 339 -5.54 -18.95 -1.53
N ASN A 340 -5.02 -18.43 -0.41
CA ASN A 340 -3.64 -18.68 0.00
C ASN A 340 -3.32 -20.17 0.20
N GLU A 341 -4.27 -20.97 0.69
CA GLU A 341 -4.08 -22.41 0.88
C GLU A 341 -3.92 -23.17 -0.44
N VAL A 342 -4.67 -22.78 -1.49
CA VAL A 342 -4.68 -23.51 -2.78
C VAL A 342 -3.75 -22.91 -3.84
N MET A 343 -3.27 -21.68 -3.64
CA MET A 343 -2.50 -20.95 -4.65
C MET A 343 -1.19 -21.64 -5.05
N ALA A 344 -0.46 -22.22 -4.09
CA ALA A 344 0.82 -22.87 -4.36
C ALA A 344 0.64 -24.10 -5.27
N ASP A 345 -0.32 -24.98 -4.94
CA ASP A 345 -0.60 -26.19 -5.70
C ASP A 345 -1.06 -25.87 -7.13
N VAL A 346 -1.97 -24.90 -7.28
CA VAL A 346 -2.47 -24.48 -8.60
C VAL A 346 -1.36 -23.81 -9.42
N TRP A 347 -0.48 -23.05 -8.79
CA TRP A 347 0.67 -22.44 -9.45
C TRP A 347 1.67 -23.48 -9.96
N ASP A 348 1.94 -24.51 -9.16
CA ASP A 348 2.82 -25.62 -9.53
C ASP A 348 2.23 -26.45 -10.68
N GLU A 349 0.92 -26.71 -10.69
CA GLU A 349 0.25 -27.39 -11.80
C GLU A 349 0.37 -26.62 -13.13
N LEU A 350 0.25 -25.30 -13.08
CA LEU A 350 0.32 -24.45 -14.27
C LEU A 350 1.74 -24.28 -14.82
N ASN A 351 2.75 -24.39 -13.95
CA ASN A 351 4.17 -24.28 -14.30
C ASN A 351 4.86 -25.62 -14.63
N ARG A 352 4.18 -26.76 -14.47
CA ARG A 352 4.59 -28.06 -15.04
C ARG A 352 4.37 -28.09 -16.54
#